data_AF-A0A6A3TAE4-F1
#
_entry.id   AF-A0A6A3TAE4-F1
#
_cell.length_a   1.000
_cell.length_b   1.000
_cell.length_c   1.000
_cell.angle_alpha   90.00
_cell.angle_beta   90.00
_cell.angle_gamma   90.00
#
_symmetry.space_group_name_H-M   'P 1'
#
loop_
_entity.id
_entity.type
_entity.pdbx_description
1 polymer ?
#
loop_
_entity_poly.entity_id
_entity_poly.type
_entity_poly.pdbx_seq_one_letter_code
_entity_poly.pdbx_strand_id
1 'polypeptide(L)'
;MADLFVAALRSEEYEELQSANVVVVTDNGPAHSEMERLAREHLAADGIVNLHKFVVLRLGPYSPMLNAIEGCCNSLKAKMRRFTVESKQEVLVRGEYATFTEHRVPLIKEVVESDYWATCVAL
;
A
#
# COMPACT_ATOMS: atom_id res chain seq x y z
N MET A 1 0.28 -4.37 -9.17
CA MET A 1 -0.46 -3.21 -8.61
C MET A 1 -1.94 -3.27 -8.95
N ALA A 2 -2.33 -3.49 -10.21
CA ALA A 2 -3.72 -3.69 -10.58
C ALA A 2 -4.41 -4.85 -9.80
N ASP A 3 -3.73 -5.99 -9.65
CA ASP A 3 -4.33 -7.18 -9.02
C ASP A 3 -4.68 -7.01 -7.54
N LEU A 4 -3.84 -6.31 -6.77
CA LEU A 4 -4.09 -6.03 -5.34
C LEU A 4 -5.23 -5.03 -5.15
N PHE A 5 -5.34 -4.06 -6.05
CA PHE A 5 -6.41 -3.07 -6.01
C PHE A 5 -7.76 -3.71 -6.38
N VAL A 6 -7.77 -4.56 -7.41
CA VAL A 6 -8.95 -5.35 -7.79
C VAL A 6 -9.35 -6.33 -6.68
N ALA A 7 -8.39 -6.94 -5.99
CA ALA A 7 -8.67 -7.81 -4.85
C ALA A 7 -9.30 -7.04 -3.67
N ALA A 8 -8.79 -5.85 -3.35
CA ALA A 8 -9.35 -5.00 -2.29
C ALA A 8 -10.80 -4.57 -2.61
N LEU A 9 -11.09 -4.22 -3.86
CA LEU A 9 -12.44 -3.88 -4.29
C LEU A 9 -13.41 -5.07 -4.37
N ARG A 10 -12.92 -6.29 -4.14
CA ARG A 10 -13.74 -7.52 -4.06
C ARG A 10 -13.85 -8.05 -2.64
N SER A 11 -13.36 -7.31 -1.64
CA SER A 11 -13.46 -7.71 -0.24
C SER A 11 -14.85 -7.42 0.31
N GLU A 12 -15.27 -8.19 1.33
CA GLU A 12 -16.59 -8.01 1.97
C GLU A 12 -16.74 -6.60 2.57
N GLU A 13 -15.65 -6.01 3.07
CA GLU A 13 -15.64 -4.65 3.61
C GLU A 13 -16.02 -3.61 2.56
N TYR A 14 -15.62 -3.82 1.30
CA TYR A 14 -16.02 -2.93 0.20
C TYR A 14 -17.45 -3.21 -0.28
N GLU A 15 -17.93 -4.46 -0.23
CA GLU A 15 -19.33 -4.79 -0.52
C GLU A 15 -20.32 -4.10 0.44
N GLU A 16 -19.96 -3.97 1.72
CA GLU A 16 -20.78 -3.25 2.70
C GLU A 16 -20.84 -1.73 2.40
N LEU A 17 -19.85 -1.20 1.68
CA LEU A 17 -19.72 0.23 1.33
C LEU A 17 -20.26 0.60 -0.06
N GLN A 18 -20.89 -0.32 -0.81
CA GLN A 18 -21.35 -0.14 -2.21
C GLN A 18 -22.27 1.08 -2.46
N SER A 19 -22.89 1.60 -1.40
CA SER A 19 -23.71 2.81 -1.51
C SER A 19 -22.86 4.10 -1.62
N ALA A 20 -21.62 4.11 -1.11
CA ALA A 20 -20.74 5.26 -1.00
C ALA A 20 -19.99 5.58 -2.32
N ASN A 21 -19.46 6.81 -2.39
CA ASN A 21 -18.54 7.20 -3.45
C ASN A 21 -17.14 6.68 -3.14
N VAL A 22 -16.45 6.19 -4.16
CA VAL A 22 -15.06 5.74 -4.07
C VAL A 22 -14.15 6.89 -4.44
N VAL A 23 -13.26 7.26 -3.52
CA VAL A 23 -12.28 8.31 -3.73
C VAL A 23 -10.88 7.72 -3.70
N VAL A 24 -10.16 7.81 -4.82
CA VAL A 24 -8.74 7.45 -4.88
C VAL A 24 -7.92 8.70 -4.62
N VAL A 25 -7.19 8.71 -3.51
CA VAL A 25 -6.28 9.80 -3.16
C VAL A 25 -4.87 9.44 -3.63
N THR A 26 -4.23 10.32 -4.40
CA THR A 26 -2.87 10.11 -4.92
C THR A 26 -2.06 11.40 -4.86
N ASP A 27 -0.74 11.28 -4.73
CA ASP A 27 0.17 12.44 -4.79
C ASP A 27 0.48 12.84 -6.24
N ASN A 28 1.23 13.94 -6.40
CA ASN A 28 1.66 14.45 -7.70
C ASN A 28 3.02 13.93 -8.17
N GLY A 29 3.46 12.76 -7.68
CA GLY A 29 4.68 12.12 -8.16
C GLY A 29 4.64 11.89 -9.68
N PRO A 30 5.77 12.03 -10.40
CA PRO A 30 5.81 11.83 -11.85
C PRO A 30 5.29 10.45 -12.29
N ALA A 31 5.51 9.43 -11.46
CA ALA A 31 5.01 8.06 -11.67
C ALA A 31 3.48 7.95 -11.62
N HIS A 32 2.77 8.94 -11.04
CA HIS A 32 1.32 8.96 -10.90
C HIS A 32 0.64 9.92 -11.89
N SER A 33 1.37 10.40 -12.91
CA SER A 33 0.83 11.25 -13.98
C SER A 33 -0.38 10.63 -14.66
N GLU A 34 -0.35 9.32 -14.90
CA GLU A 34 -1.39 8.57 -15.62
C GLU A 34 -2.49 7.98 -14.71
N MET A 35 -2.46 8.24 -13.40
CA MET A 35 -3.33 7.55 -12.43
C MET A 35 -4.82 7.71 -12.75
N GLU A 36 -5.25 8.91 -13.16
CA GLU A 36 -6.65 9.18 -13.49
C GLU A 36 -7.12 8.41 -14.72
N ARG A 37 -6.28 8.34 -15.76
CA ARG A 37 -6.58 7.62 -16.99
C ARG A 37 -6.68 6.12 -16.71
N LEU A 38 -5.67 5.56 -16.05
CA LEU A 38 -5.60 4.15 -15.71
C LEU A 38 -6.72 3.72 -14.75
N ALA A 39 -7.04 4.55 -13.76
CA ALA A 39 -8.15 4.28 -12.85
C ALA A 39 -9.48 4.21 -13.61
N ARG A 40 -9.75 5.14 -14.53
CA ARG A 40 -10.98 5.07 -15.33
C ARG A 40 -11.00 3.86 -16.25
N GLU A 41 -9.90 3.56 -16.93
CA GLU A 41 -9.84 2.43 -17.87
C GLU A 41 -10.03 1.08 -17.18
N HIS A 42 -9.31 0.83 -16.08
CA HIS A 42 -9.36 -0.47 -15.42
C HIS A 42 -10.58 -0.63 -14.49
N LEU A 43 -10.98 0.42 -13.78
CA LEU A 43 -12.04 0.30 -12.77
C LEU A 43 -13.45 0.37 -13.37
N ALA A 44 -13.60 1.08 -14.48
CA ALA A 44 -14.86 1.11 -15.21
C ALA A 44 -15.06 -0.13 -16.08
N ALA A 45 -14.00 -0.63 -16.73
CA ALA A 45 -14.09 -1.79 -17.62
C ALA A 45 -14.50 -3.07 -16.88
N ASP A 46 -14.03 -3.23 -15.64
CA ASP A 46 -14.34 -4.41 -14.83
C ASP A 46 -15.71 -4.31 -14.11
N GLY A 47 -16.44 -3.20 -14.26
CA GLY A 47 -17.73 -2.96 -13.58
C GLY A 47 -17.62 -2.86 -12.06
N ILE A 48 -16.40 -2.81 -11.52
CA ILE A 48 -16.10 -2.84 -10.09
C ILE A 48 -16.52 -1.53 -9.40
N VAL A 49 -16.40 -0.42 -10.13
CA VAL A 49 -16.74 0.90 -9.60
C VAL A 49 -17.64 1.60 -10.60
N ASN A 50 -18.82 2.03 -10.15
CA ASN A 50 -19.66 2.89 -10.96
C ASN A 50 -18.90 4.20 -11.21
N LEU A 51 -18.59 4.50 -12.48
CA LEU A 51 -17.89 5.72 -12.90
C LEU A 51 -18.52 7.00 -12.34
N HIS A 52 -19.84 7.03 -12.11
CA HIS A 52 -20.52 8.18 -11.52
C HIS A 52 -20.24 8.37 -10.03
N LYS A 53 -19.76 7.33 -9.36
CA LYS A 53 -19.40 7.32 -7.94
C LYS A 53 -17.89 7.34 -7.72
N PHE A 54 -17.09 7.46 -8.79
CA PHE A 54 -15.64 7.39 -8.73
C PHE A 54 -15.00 8.77 -8.86
N VAL A 55 -14.19 9.15 -7.88
CA VAL A 55 -13.46 10.42 -7.84
C VAL A 55 -11.98 10.15 -7.61
N VAL A 56 -11.11 10.82 -8.38
CA VAL A 56 -9.67 10.85 -8.11
C VAL A 56 -9.32 12.20 -7.52
N LEU A 57 -8.67 12.19 -6.36
CA LEU A 57 -8.21 13.38 -5.67
C LEU A 57 -6.69 13.44 -5.72
N ARG A 58 -6.15 14.47 -6.37
CA ARG A 58 -4.72 14.74 -6.44
C ARG A 58 -4.31 15.64 -5.29
N LEU A 59 -3.38 15.18 -4.47
CA LEU A 59 -2.81 15.99 -3.40
C LEU A 59 -1.87 17.05 -3.98
N GLY A 60 -1.88 18.23 -3.36
CA GLY A 60 -0.92 19.28 -3.67
C GLY A 60 0.54 18.81 -3.46
N PRO A 61 1.52 19.42 -4.14
CA PRO A 61 2.93 19.11 -3.92
C PRO A 61 3.31 19.23 -2.44
N TYR A 62 4.13 18.29 -1.97
CA TYR A 62 4.66 18.28 -0.59
C TYR A 62 3.59 18.23 0.51
N SER A 63 2.49 17.52 0.27
CA SER A 63 1.43 17.28 1.27
C SER A 63 1.39 15.83 1.81
N PRO A 64 2.51 15.24 2.27
CA PRO A 64 2.53 13.86 2.75
C PRO A 64 1.65 13.66 4.00
N MET A 65 1.42 14.71 4.78
CA MET A 65 0.51 14.67 5.93
C MET A 65 -0.95 14.38 5.54
N LEU A 66 -1.31 14.64 4.28
CA LEU A 66 -2.64 14.38 3.73
C LEU A 66 -2.70 13.04 2.96
N ASN A 67 -1.59 12.32 2.87
CA ASN A 67 -1.51 11.02 2.22
C ASN A 67 -1.61 9.91 3.26
N ALA A 68 -2.75 9.21 3.34
CA ALA A 68 -2.96 8.11 4.29
C ALA A 68 -1.89 7.00 4.15
N ILE A 69 -1.40 6.77 2.92
CA ILE A 69 -0.35 5.77 2.64
C ILE A 69 0.95 6.14 3.37
N GLU A 70 1.28 7.42 3.51
CA GLU A 70 2.48 7.84 4.25
C GLU A 70 2.39 7.45 5.74
N GLY A 71 1.21 7.57 6.35
CA GLY A 71 0.97 7.11 7.72
C GLY A 71 1.24 5.62 7.89
N CYS A 72 0.67 4.81 7.00
CA CYS A 72 0.88 3.36 6.96
C CYS A 72 2.35 2.99 6.73
N CYS A 73 3.00 3.61 5.75
CA CYS A 73 4.44 3.44 5.50
C CYS A 73 5.29 3.82 6.72
N ASN A 74 4.92 4.87 7.45
CA ASN A 74 5.66 5.29 8.64
C ASN A 74 5.52 4.28 9.79
N SER A 75 4.32 3.73 10.00
CA SER A 75 4.10 2.65 10.96
C SER A 75 4.94 1.41 10.63
N LEU A 76 4.88 0.95 9.38
CA LEU A 76 5.68 -0.18 8.91
C LEU A 76 7.18 0.07 9.08
N LYS A 77 7.67 1.24 8.66
CA LYS A 77 9.08 1.64 8.84
C LYS A 77 9.48 1.65 10.32
N ALA A 78 8.60 2.09 11.23
CA ALA A 78 8.87 2.09 12.66
C ALA A 78 9.00 0.66 13.21
N LYS A 79 8.14 -0.26 12.79
CA LYS A 79 8.23 -1.68 13.16
C LYS A 79 9.50 -2.33 12.62
N MET A 80 9.81 -2.14 11.34
CA MET A 80 11.05 -2.63 10.74
C MET A 80 12.29 -2.12 11.47
N ARG A 81 12.28 -0.84 11.89
CA ARG A 81 13.35 -0.27 12.72
C ARG A 81 13.46 -0.95 14.08
N ARG A 82 12.35 -1.21 14.78
CA ARG A 82 12.35 -1.95 16.05
C ARG A 82 12.93 -3.35 15.88
N PHE A 83 12.43 -4.10 14.89
CA PHE A 83 12.96 -5.42 14.55
C PHE A 83 14.46 -5.38 14.27
N THR A 84 14.93 -4.41 13.49
CA THR A 84 16.35 -4.26 13.16
C THR A 84 17.21 -4.02 14.41
N VAL A 85 16.68 -3.32 15.41
CA VAL A 85 17.37 -3.08 16.69
C VAL A 85 17.36 -4.32 17.57
N GLU A 86 16.23 -5.03 17.65
CA GLU A 86 16.04 -6.23 18.47
C GLU A 86 16.84 -7.43 17.92
N SER A 87 16.72 -7.68 16.62
CA SER A 87 17.42 -8.75 15.89
C SER A 87 18.75 -8.28 15.29
N LYS A 88 19.40 -7.28 15.90
CA LYS A 88 20.63 -6.66 15.38
C LYS A 88 21.72 -7.68 15.01
N GLN A 89 21.90 -8.72 15.83
CA GLN A 89 22.93 -9.73 15.57
C GLN A 89 22.61 -10.56 14.32
N GLU A 90 21.35 -10.95 14.13
CA GLU A 90 20.91 -11.71 12.96
C GLU A 90 20.96 -10.85 11.68
N VAL A 91 20.53 -9.59 11.76
CA VAL A 91 20.55 -8.67 10.61
C VAL A 91 21.96 -8.28 10.18
N LEU A 92 22.95 -8.34 11.08
CA LEU A 92 24.34 -7.96 10.81
C LEU A 92 25.24 -9.12 10.37
N VAL A 93 24.72 -10.34 10.28
CA VAL A 93 25.46 -11.47 9.71
C VAL A 93 25.04 -11.74 8.27
N ARG A 94 25.86 -12.48 7.52
CA ARG A 94 25.51 -12.95 6.17
C ARG A 94 24.72 -14.26 6.23
N GLY A 95 24.83 -15.00 7.34
CA GLY A 95 24.37 -16.38 7.43
C GLY A 95 25.00 -17.25 6.33
N GLU A 96 24.20 -18.17 5.80
CA GLU A 96 24.59 -19.09 4.72
C GLU A 96 24.42 -18.49 3.30
N TYR A 97 23.79 -17.31 3.20
CA TYR A 97 23.47 -16.67 1.92
C TYR A 97 24.73 -16.11 1.22
N ALA A 98 24.64 -15.75 -0.07
CA ALA A 98 25.77 -15.19 -0.80
C ALA A 98 25.97 -13.70 -0.49
N THR A 99 24.90 -12.97 -0.18
CA THR A 99 24.95 -11.55 0.21
C THR A 99 24.15 -11.26 1.49
N PHE A 100 24.49 -10.17 2.18
CA PHE A 100 23.71 -9.67 3.32
C PHE A 100 22.26 -9.36 2.92
N THR A 101 22.03 -8.87 1.70
CA THR A 101 20.70 -8.55 1.20
C THR A 101 19.83 -9.81 1.14
N GLU A 102 20.37 -10.90 0.59
CA GLU A 102 19.65 -12.18 0.51
C GLU A 102 19.30 -12.74 1.88
N HIS A 103 20.18 -12.58 2.88
CA HIS A 103 19.86 -13.00 4.24
C HIS A 103 18.76 -12.13 4.89
N ARG A 104 18.76 -10.83 4.60
CA ARG A 104 17.83 -9.86 5.21
C ARG A 104 16.44 -9.89 4.62
N VAL A 105 16.30 -10.19 3.32
CA VAL A 105 15.00 -10.26 2.64
C VAL A 105 13.99 -11.18 3.33
N PRO A 106 14.30 -12.45 3.68
CA PRO A 106 13.35 -13.32 4.37
C PRO A 106 13.02 -12.81 5.79
N LEU A 107 14.01 -12.29 6.52
CA LEU A 107 13.79 -11.71 7.86
C LEU A 107 12.81 -10.52 7.82
N ILE A 108 12.99 -9.63 6.85
CA ILE A 108 12.09 -8.48 6.67
C ILE A 108 10.71 -8.95 6.20
N LYS A 109 10.64 -9.96 5.34
CA LYS A 109 9.39 -10.51 4.83
C LYS A 109 8.54 -11.07 5.98
N GLU A 110 9.14 -11.77 6.93
CA GLU A 110 8.45 -12.26 8.13
C GLU A 110 7.85 -11.11 8.96
N VAL A 111 8.57 -10.00 9.12
CA VAL A 111 8.07 -8.81 9.83
C VAL A 111 6.87 -8.18 9.14
N VAL A 112 6.89 -8.16 7.79
CA VAL A 112 5.79 -7.64 6.96
C VAL A 112 4.57 -8.58 7.04
N GLU A 113 4.77 -9.89 6.99
CA GLU A 113 3.70 -10.90 7.00
C GLU A 113 3.10 -11.13 8.41
N SER A 114 3.88 -10.85 9.47
CA SER A 114 3.41 -10.88 10.85
C SER A 114 2.39 -9.79 11.17
N ASP A 115 2.33 -8.70 10.38
CA ASP A 115 1.26 -7.72 10.46
C ASP A 115 0.23 -7.99 9.38
N TYR A 116 -1.01 -8.23 9.80
CA TYR A 116 -2.15 -8.17 8.91
C TYR A 116 -2.21 -6.75 8.31
N TRP A 117 -1.78 -6.60 7.05
CA TRP A 117 -1.89 -5.38 6.24
C TRP A 117 -3.33 -4.80 6.18
N ALA A 118 -4.32 -5.58 6.60
CA ALA A 118 -5.75 -5.26 6.56
C ALA A 118 -6.17 -4.02 7.36
N THR A 119 -5.43 -3.56 8.38
CA THR A 119 -5.89 -2.41 9.19
C THR A 119 -5.64 -1.04 8.56
N CYS A 120 -4.86 -0.97 7.47
CA CYS A 120 -4.47 0.29 6.82
C CYS A 120 -5.39 0.72 5.66
N VAL A 121 -6.37 -0.10 5.28
CA VAL A 121 -7.35 0.20 4.21
C VAL A 121 -8.66 0.77 4.77
N ALA A 122 -8.81 0.86 6.10
CA ALA A 122 -10.03 1.30 6.77
C ALA A 122 -10.02 2.79 7.23
N LEU A 123 -9.30 3.67 6.51
CA LEU A 123 -9.40 5.12 6.67
C LEU A 123 -9.54 5.83 5.33
#